data_AF-A0A4R4TTR1-F1
#
_entry.id   AF-A0A4R4TTR1-F1
#
_cell.length_a   1.000
_cell.length_b   1.000
_cell.length_c   1.000
_cell.angle_alpha   90.00
_cell.angle_beta   90.00
_cell.angle_gamma   90.00
#
_symmetry.space_group_name_H-M   'P 1'
#
loop_
_entity.id
_entity.type
_entity.pdbx_description
1 polymer ?
#
loop_
_entity_poly.entity_id
_entity_poly.type
_entity_poly.pdbx_seq_one_letter_code
_entity_poly.pdbx_strand_id
1 'polypeptide(L)'
;MGRFGDLDDYFDPGLTLTVKGKEYTLPLPSAELGLWCRRIALMAGEAGAASTDEELADASSRAHTAAAELPPLPGAEKLSFEQLLLGPVYAEMMSDGVPDPYIQFCAQTAYIWIIAGEEQAARYWHAGGRPEARGPGNRADRRRMRTGGGAGTPAQASTSGTRSPTTSGGNGRARRSRGRRS
;
A
#
# COMPACT_ATOMS: atom_id res chain seq x y z
N MET A 1 29.36 -35.68 -7.00
CA MET A 1 28.98 -34.58 -6.08
C MET A 1 28.55 -33.42 -6.96
N GLY A 2 27.30 -32.96 -6.85
CA GLY A 2 26.79 -31.89 -7.70
C GLY A 2 27.49 -30.58 -7.37
N ARG A 3 28.15 -29.97 -8.37
CA ARG A 3 28.71 -28.62 -8.26
C ARG A 3 27.70 -27.67 -8.87
N PHE A 4 27.17 -26.77 -8.06
CA PHE A 4 26.33 -25.68 -8.53
C PHE A 4 27.21 -24.50 -8.97
N GLY A 5 26.68 -23.62 -9.83
CA GLY A 5 27.38 -22.45 -10.38
C GLY A 5 27.61 -21.34 -9.36
N ASP A 6 27.99 -20.16 -9.85
CA ASP A 6 28.19 -18.99 -9.00
C ASP A 6 26.85 -18.35 -8.60
N LEU A 7 26.79 -17.74 -7.43
CA LEU A 7 25.63 -17.00 -6.95
C LEU A 7 25.56 -15.60 -7.55
N ASP A 8 26.68 -15.05 -8.00
CA ASP A 8 26.76 -13.72 -8.59
C ASP A 8 25.86 -13.59 -9.84
N ASP A 9 25.65 -14.68 -10.59
CA ASP A 9 24.74 -14.74 -11.75
C ASP A 9 23.27 -14.39 -11.40
N TYR A 10 22.89 -14.47 -10.13
CA TYR A 10 21.51 -14.26 -9.66
C TYR A 10 21.36 -13.04 -8.75
N PHE A 11 22.44 -12.56 -8.15
CA PHE A 11 22.38 -11.57 -7.06
C PHE A 11 23.11 -10.25 -7.37
N ASP A 12 23.81 -10.12 -8.51
CA ASP A 12 24.43 -8.86 -8.98
C ASP A 12 23.47 -8.07 -9.90
N PRO A 13 23.26 -6.75 -9.73
CA PRO A 13 23.88 -5.81 -8.77
C PRO A 13 23.09 -5.58 -7.47
N GLY A 14 22.22 -6.52 -7.09
CA GLY A 14 21.33 -6.39 -5.94
C GLY A 14 19.96 -5.85 -6.36
N LEU A 15 19.41 -4.88 -5.62
CA LEU A 15 18.06 -4.36 -5.86
C LEU A 15 18.10 -2.94 -6.42
N THR A 16 17.67 -2.76 -7.66
CA THR A 16 17.56 -1.44 -8.29
C THR A 16 16.17 -0.84 -8.12
N LEU A 17 16.10 0.38 -7.57
CA LEU A 17 14.87 1.12 -7.34
C LEU A 17 14.88 2.41 -8.15
N THR A 18 13.82 2.67 -8.92
CA THR A 18 13.67 3.92 -9.68
C THR A 18 12.77 4.91 -8.94
N VAL A 19 13.33 6.04 -8.54
CA VAL A 19 12.60 7.11 -7.85
C VAL A 19 12.74 8.43 -8.61
N LYS A 20 11.60 9.01 -9.03
CA LYS A 20 11.56 10.24 -9.85
C LYS A 20 12.44 10.20 -11.11
N GLY A 21 12.65 9.02 -11.69
CA GLY A 21 13.47 8.84 -12.90
C GLY A 21 14.98 8.72 -12.64
N LYS A 22 15.42 8.74 -11.38
CA LYS A 22 16.77 8.35 -10.97
C LYS A 22 16.76 6.92 -10.43
N GLU A 23 17.77 6.14 -10.81
CA GLU A 23 17.96 4.77 -10.33
C GLU A 23 18.90 4.76 -9.13
N TYR A 24 18.52 3.98 -8.12
CA TYR A 24 19.30 3.75 -6.91
C TYR A 24 19.50 2.25 -6.76
N THR A 25 20.76 1.82 -6.68
CA THR A 25 21.09 0.39 -6.59
C THR A 25 21.48 0.06 -5.16
N LEU A 26 20.67 -0.78 -4.52
CA LEU A 26 20.96 -1.27 -3.18
C LEU A 26 21.92 -2.46 -3.28
N PRO A 27 23.00 -2.48 -2.47
CA PRO A 27 23.87 -3.64 -2.40
C PRO A 27 23.15 -4.82 -1.77
N LEU A 28 23.73 -6.01 -1.93
CA LEU A 28 23.26 -7.20 -1.23
C LEU A 28 23.29 -6.98 0.29
N PRO A 29 22.23 -7.41 1.00
CA PRO A 29 22.17 -7.28 2.45
C PRO A 29 23.28 -8.11 3.09
N SER A 30 23.85 -7.61 4.19
CA SER A 30 24.75 -8.43 4.99
C SER A 30 23.99 -9.62 5.59
N ALA A 31 24.71 -10.70 5.89
CA ALA A 31 24.13 -11.88 6.53
C ALA A 31 23.42 -11.52 7.85
N GLU A 32 24.00 -10.60 8.62
CA GLU A 32 23.45 -10.10 9.88
C GLU A 32 22.13 -9.35 9.66
N LEU A 33 22.08 -8.44 8.68
CA LEU A 33 20.85 -7.72 8.33
C LEU A 33 19.76 -8.68 7.87
N GLY A 34 20.11 -9.64 7.02
CA GLY A 34 19.17 -10.65 6.53
C GLY A 34 18.61 -11.57 7.63
N LEU A 35 19.41 -11.92 8.64
CA LEU A 35 18.94 -12.67 9.80
C LEU A 35 18.03 -11.82 10.68
N TRP A 36 18.42 -10.57 10.94
CA TRP A 36 17.64 -9.65 11.75
C TRP A 36 16.26 -9.36 11.13
N CYS A 37 16.19 -9.06 9.83
CA CYS A 37 14.92 -8.85 9.14
C CYS A 37 14.00 -10.07 9.20
N ARG A 38 14.55 -11.28 9.01
CA ARG A 38 13.77 -12.53 9.09
C ARG A 38 13.27 -12.79 10.51
N ARG A 39 14.06 -12.47 11.54
CA ARG A 39 13.61 -12.61 12.93
C ARG A 39 12.47 -11.64 13.24
N ILE A 40 12.58 -10.39 12.78
CA ILE A 40 11.50 -9.40 12.94
C ILE A 40 10.23 -9.84 12.22
N ALA A 41 10.33 -10.36 11.00
CA ALA A 41 9.18 -10.88 10.26
C ALA A 41 8.46 -11.99 11.03
N LEU A 42 9.21 -12.91 11.65
CA LEU A 42 8.65 -13.98 12.47
C LEU A 42 7.94 -13.42 13.72
N MET A 43 8.55 -12.48 14.43
CA MET A 43 7.95 -11.84 15.61
C MET A 43 6.68 -11.05 15.24
N ALA A 44 6.70 -10.31 14.13
CA ALA A 44 5.54 -9.56 13.63
C ALA A 44 4.39 -10.48 13.22
N GLY A 45 4.70 -11.64 12.61
CA GLY A 45 3.70 -12.65 12.26
C GLY A 45 3.01 -13.25 13.49
N GLU A 46 3.77 -13.54 14.54
CA GLU A 46 3.22 -14.05 15.81
C GLU A 46 2.32 -13.01 16.50
N ALA A 47 2.72 -11.74 16.52
CA ALA A 47 1.90 -10.66 17.06
C ALA A 47 0.61 -10.43 16.25
N GLY A 48 0.67 -10.55 14.92
CA GLY A 48 -0.50 -10.43 14.05
C GLY A 48 -1.47 -11.62 14.10
N ALA A 49 -1.01 -12.78 14.56
CA ALA A 49 -1.84 -13.97 14.76
C ALA A 49 -2.51 -14.01 16.15
N ALA A 50 -2.04 -13.19 17.10
CA ALA A 50 -2.66 -13.07 18.41
C ALA A 50 -4.09 -12.54 18.27
N SER A 51 -5.05 -13.27 18.86
CA SER A 51 -6.47 -12.95 18.78
C SER A 51 -7.02 -12.39 20.09
N THR A 52 -6.18 -12.39 21.15
CA THR A 52 -6.51 -11.90 22.48
C THR A 52 -5.40 -11.01 23.04
N ASP A 53 -5.73 -10.16 24.00
CA ASP A 53 -4.77 -9.26 24.66
C ASP A 53 -3.68 -10.03 25.43
N GLU A 54 -4.03 -11.21 25.98
CA GLU A 54 -3.09 -12.09 26.68
C GLU A 54 -2.09 -12.73 25.69
N GLU A 55 -2.56 -13.23 24.54
CA GLU A 55 -1.69 -13.73 23.47
C GLU A 55 -0.80 -12.63 22.89
N LEU A 56 -1.30 -11.39 22.79
CA LEU A 56 -0.52 -10.24 22.32
C LEU A 56 0.57 -9.85 23.33
N ALA A 57 0.26 -9.88 24.63
CA ALA A 57 1.23 -9.64 25.69
C ALA A 57 2.34 -10.73 25.70
N ASP A 58 1.95 -12.00 25.57
CA ASP A 58 2.88 -13.13 25.47
C ASP A 58 3.74 -13.06 24.20
N ALA A 59 3.14 -12.74 23.05
CA ALA A 59 3.89 -12.52 21.81
C ALA A 59 4.87 -11.35 21.94
N SER A 60 4.47 -10.25 22.58
CA SER A 60 5.33 -9.09 22.83
C SER A 60 6.49 -9.44 23.77
N SER A 61 6.25 -10.22 24.82
CA SER A 61 7.28 -10.69 25.75
C SER A 61 8.29 -11.62 25.08
N ARG A 62 7.80 -12.57 24.27
CA ARG A 62 8.66 -13.45 23.46
C ARG A 62 9.44 -12.67 22.42
N ALA A 63 8.83 -11.69 21.76
CA ALA A 63 9.50 -10.81 20.80
C ALA A 63 10.59 -9.97 21.48
N HIS A 64 10.34 -9.44 22.68
CA HIS A 64 11.33 -8.69 23.46
C HIS A 64 12.53 -9.57 23.83
N THR A 65 12.28 -10.79 24.32
CA THR A 65 13.34 -11.76 24.67
C THR A 65 14.14 -12.17 23.43
N ALA A 66 13.44 -12.52 22.35
CA ALA A 66 14.04 -12.88 21.08
C ALA A 66 14.89 -11.75 20.47
N ALA A 67 14.46 -10.49 20.61
CA ALA A 67 15.20 -9.33 20.17
C ALA A 67 16.48 -9.12 21.00
N ALA A 68 16.46 -9.44 22.29
CA ALA A 68 17.64 -9.37 23.16
C ALA A 68 18.70 -10.45 22.84
N GLU A 69 18.28 -11.58 22.27
CA GLU A 69 19.19 -12.67 21.85
C GLU A 69 19.77 -12.48 20.44
N LEU A 70 19.22 -11.54 19.65
CA LEU A 70 19.76 -11.25 18.33
C LEU A 70 21.17 -10.65 18.45
N PRO A 71 22.11 -11.05 17.56
CA PRO A 71 23.36 -10.32 17.43
C PRO A 71 23.05 -8.84 17.21
N PRO A 72 23.65 -7.91 17.97
CA PRO A 72 23.40 -6.50 17.79
C PRO A 72 23.87 -6.12 16.38
N LEU A 73 22.94 -5.66 15.54
CA LEU A 73 23.28 -5.06 14.26
C LEU A 73 24.12 -3.80 14.54
N PRO A 74 25.31 -3.67 13.94
CA PRO A 74 26.15 -2.49 14.13
C PRO A 74 25.38 -1.21 13.79
N GLY A 75 25.15 -0.35 14.79
CA GLY A 75 24.46 0.92 14.61
C GLY A 75 22.93 0.86 14.62
N ALA A 76 22.30 -0.31 14.81
CA ALA A 76 20.82 -0.40 14.89
C ALA A 76 20.20 0.41 16.03
N GLU A 77 20.95 0.72 17.08
CA GLU A 77 20.54 1.61 18.17
C GLU A 77 20.48 3.10 17.78
N LYS A 78 21.14 3.49 16.68
CA LYS A 78 21.31 4.89 16.24
C LYS A 78 20.69 5.16 14.88
N LEU A 79 20.47 4.12 14.08
CA LEU A 79 19.97 4.21 12.71
C LEU A 79 18.46 3.96 12.69
N SER A 80 17.75 4.73 11.87
CA SER A 80 16.34 4.44 11.58
C SER A 80 16.19 3.15 10.77
N PHE A 81 14.97 2.61 10.73
CA PHE A 81 14.64 1.44 9.93
C PHE A 81 15.01 1.62 8.45
N GLU A 82 14.75 2.80 7.89
CA GLU A 82 15.09 3.17 6.51
C GLU A 82 16.60 3.23 6.30
N GLN A 83 17.35 3.77 7.26
CA GLN A 83 18.81 3.84 7.20
C GLN A 83 19.46 2.45 7.24
N LEU A 84 18.92 1.55 8.06
CA LEU A 84 19.41 0.17 8.16
C LEU A 84 19.19 -0.61 6.86
N LEU A 85 18.03 -0.45 6.24
CA LEU A 85 17.66 -1.23 5.05
C LEU A 85 18.22 -0.69 3.75
N LEU A 86 18.27 0.63 3.59
CA LEU A 86 18.79 1.27 2.38
C LEU A 86 20.31 1.47 2.45
N GLY A 87 20.91 1.47 3.64
CA GLY A 87 22.33 1.67 3.84
C GLY A 87 22.83 2.97 3.17
N PRO A 88 23.87 2.91 2.31
CA PRO A 88 24.41 4.11 1.65
C PRO A 88 23.40 4.82 0.74
N VAL A 89 22.43 4.09 0.17
CA VAL A 89 21.39 4.65 -0.70
C VAL A 89 20.49 5.64 0.05
N TYR A 90 20.33 5.48 1.37
CA TYR A 90 19.57 6.42 2.20
C TYR A 90 20.17 7.84 2.10
N ALA A 91 21.49 7.96 2.26
CA ALA A 91 22.18 9.24 2.21
C ALA A 91 22.08 9.86 0.81
N GLU A 92 22.15 9.04 -0.24
CA GLU A 92 21.97 9.48 -1.62
C GLU A 92 20.56 10.04 -1.84
N MET A 93 19.52 9.28 -1.49
CA MET A 93 18.11 9.71 -1.61
C MET A 93 17.83 11.01 -0.84
N MET A 94 18.39 11.15 0.36
CA MET A 94 18.30 12.37 1.16
C MET A 94 18.97 13.56 0.45
N SER A 95 20.16 13.35 -0.12
CA SER A 95 20.90 14.38 -0.86
C SER A 95 20.17 14.82 -2.14
N ASP A 96 19.45 13.91 -2.79
CA ASP A 96 18.65 14.18 -3.98
C ASP A 96 17.27 14.81 -3.68
N GLY A 97 16.95 15.04 -2.40
CA GLY A 97 15.66 15.61 -2.00
C GLY A 97 14.48 14.67 -2.29
N VAL A 98 14.70 13.36 -2.15
CA VAL A 98 13.62 12.38 -2.21
C VAL A 98 12.69 12.59 -1.01
N PRO A 99 11.36 12.73 -1.21
CA PRO A 99 10.43 12.92 -0.10
C PRO A 99 10.39 11.69 0.81
N ASP A 100 10.23 11.93 2.11
CA ASP A 100 10.17 10.87 3.13
C ASP A 100 9.23 9.68 2.80
N PRO A 101 7.99 9.89 2.31
CA PRO A 101 7.12 8.75 1.95
C PRO A 101 7.69 7.85 0.84
N TYR A 102 8.58 8.39 -0.01
CA TYR A 102 9.21 7.61 -1.07
C TYR A 102 10.38 6.81 -0.52
N ILE A 103 11.14 7.39 0.43
CA ILE A 103 12.20 6.70 1.16
C ILE A 103 11.61 5.54 1.96
N GLN A 104 10.52 5.80 2.70
CA GLN A 104 9.82 4.76 3.45
C GLN A 104 9.32 3.62 2.54
N PHE A 105 8.76 3.96 1.37
CA PHE A 105 8.31 2.98 0.38
C PHE A 105 9.46 2.13 -0.17
N CYS A 106 10.60 2.74 -0.45
CA CYS A 106 11.81 2.04 -0.88
C CYS A 106 12.34 1.11 0.22
N ALA A 107 12.38 1.58 1.47
CA ALA A 107 12.80 0.77 2.61
C ALA A 107 11.88 -0.45 2.80
N GLN A 108 10.55 -0.29 2.71
CA GLN A 108 9.61 -1.42 2.78
C GLN A 108 9.81 -2.41 1.63
N THR A 109 10.09 -1.92 0.43
CA THR A 109 10.39 -2.79 -0.72
C THR A 109 11.67 -3.59 -0.48
N ALA A 110 12.73 -2.94 0.03
CA ALA A 110 13.99 -3.60 0.39
C ALA A 110 13.79 -4.64 1.49
N TYR A 111 12.99 -4.34 2.52
CA TYR A 111 12.64 -5.29 3.57
C TYR A 111 11.96 -6.55 3.00
N ILE A 112 10.96 -6.38 2.13
CA ILE A 112 10.26 -7.49 1.49
C ILE A 112 11.21 -8.32 0.61
N TRP A 113 12.09 -7.67 -0.13
CA TRP A 113 13.11 -8.34 -0.92
C TRP A 113 14.02 -9.23 -0.05
N ILE A 114 14.47 -8.72 1.09
CA ILE A 114 15.33 -9.45 2.02
C ILE A 114 14.63 -10.69 2.60
N ILE A 115 13.36 -10.59 2.99
CA ILE A 115 12.66 -11.68 3.70
C ILE A 115 11.91 -12.65 2.77
N ALA A 116 11.48 -12.18 1.60
CA ALA A 116 10.56 -12.89 0.71
C ALA A 116 11.00 -12.93 -0.76
N GLY A 117 12.14 -12.31 -1.09
CA GLY A 117 12.73 -12.35 -2.43
C GLY A 117 12.18 -11.33 -3.42
N GLU A 118 12.77 -11.33 -4.61
CA GLU A 118 12.52 -10.35 -5.68
C GLU A 118 11.07 -10.33 -6.17
N GLU A 119 10.47 -11.50 -6.39
CA GLU A 119 9.09 -11.58 -6.90
C GLU A 119 8.09 -10.87 -5.98
N GLN A 120 8.24 -11.06 -4.67
CA GLN A 120 7.36 -10.46 -3.68
C GLN A 120 7.60 -8.95 -3.54
N ALA A 121 8.85 -8.52 -3.62
CA ALA A 121 9.21 -7.10 -3.65
C ALA A 121 8.63 -6.40 -4.89
N ALA A 122 8.76 -7.02 -6.07
CA ALA A 122 8.20 -6.50 -7.32
C ALA A 122 6.66 -6.40 -7.24
N ARG A 123 5.99 -7.40 -6.67
CA ARG A 123 4.53 -7.36 -6.45
C ARG A 123 4.14 -6.19 -5.54
N TYR A 124 4.83 -5.98 -4.42
CA TYR A 124 4.59 -4.85 -3.52
C TYR A 124 4.82 -3.51 -4.23
N TRP A 125 5.91 -3.40 -5.00
CA TRP A 125 6.27 -2.21 -5.77
C TRP A 125 5.18 -1.84 -6.77
N HIS A 126 4.74 -2.82 -7.59
CA HIS A 126 3.70 -2.60 -8.59
C HIS A 126 2.31 -2.35 -7.99
N ALA A 127 2.02 -2.89 -6.82
CA ALA A 127 0.79 -2.62 -6.07
C ALA A 127 0.78 -1.23 -5.39
N GLY A 128 1.91 -0.51 -5.39
CA GLY A 128 2.04 0.77 -4.70
C GLY A 128 1.87 0.65 -3.18
N GLY A 129 2.31 -0.47 -2.62
CA GLY A 129 2.40 -0.68 -1.17
C GLY A 129 1.14 -1.22 -0.50
N ARG A 130 0.23 -1.81 -1.29
CA ARG A 130 -1.02 -2.38 -0.79
C ARG A 130 -1.06 -3.89 -1.05
N PRO A 131 -0.77 -4.74 -0.05
CA PRO A 131 -0.71 -6.20 -0.24
C PRO A 131 -2.07 -6.81 -0.60
N GLU A 132 -3.19 -6.18 -0.23
CA GLU A 132 -4.56 -6.68 -0.48
C GLU A 132 -5.17 -6.23 -1.80
N ALA A 133 -4.53 -5.31 -2.53
CA ALA A 133 -5.12 -4.74 -3.74
C ALA A 133 -4.89 -5.66 -4.95
N ARG A 134 -5.79 -6.63 -5.17
CA ARG A 134 -6.01 -7.18 -6.51
C ARG A 134 -6.75 -6.13 -7.35
N GLY A 135 -6.02 -5.09 -7.78
CA GLY A 135 -6.43 -4.09 -8.78
C GLY A 135 -6.31 -2.62 -8.34
N PRO A 136 -6.51 -1.66 -9.27
CA PRO A 136 -5.76 -1.50 -10.52
C PRO A 136 -4.32 -1.06 -10.22
N GLY A 137 -3.43 -1.13 -11.21
CA GLY A 137 -2.01 -0.75 -11.07
C GLY A 137 -1.76 0.69 -10.62
N ASN A 138 -0.51 1.12 -10.75
CA ASN A 138 0.08 2.40 -10.33
C ASN A 138 -0.83 3.66 -10.44
N ARG A 139 -0.41 4.80 -9.85
CA ARG A 139 -1.22 6.04 -9.87
C ARG A 139 -1.67 6.46 -11.29
N ALA A 140 -0.90 6.14 -12.33
CA ALA A 140 -1.27 6.42 -13.72
C ALA A 140 -2.46 5.55 -14.18
N ASP A 141 -2.48 4.26 -13.82
CA ASP A 141 -3.58 3.34 -14.11
C ASP A 141 -4.85 3.74 -13.35
N ARG A 142 -4.72 4.15 -12.07
CA ARG A 142 -5.84 4.71 -11.31
C ARG A 142 -6.40 5.99 -11.94
N ARG A 143 -5.53 6.86 -12.49
CA ARG A 143 -5.98 8.05 -13.23
C ARG A 143 -6.67 7.68 -14.53
N ARG A 144 -6.14 6.72 -15.29
CA ARG A 144 -6.74 6.22 -16.53
C ARG A 144 -8.12 5.61 -16.29
N MET A 145 -8.29 4.80 -15.25
CA MET A 145 -9.60 4.27 -14.86
C MET A 145 -10.57 5.39 -14.44
N ARG A 146 -10.10 6.42 -13.74
CA ARG A 146 -10.95 7.56 -13.36
C ARG A 146 -11.37 8.44 -14.53
N THR A 147 -10.60 8.44 -15.64
CA THR A 147 -10.94 9.16 -16.88
C THR A 147 -11.70 8.30 -17.90
N GLY A 148 -11.77 6.97 -17.71
CA GLY A 148 -12.48 6.05 -18.60
C GLY A 148 -13.94 5.77 -18.24
N GLY A 149 -14.39 6.16 -17.04
CA GLY A 149 -15.77 5.96 -16.55
C GLY A 149 -16.75 7.07 -16.90
N GLY A 150 -16.48 7.86 -17.94
CA GLY A 150 -17.34 8.95 -18.40
C GLY A 150 -18.21 8.56 -19.60
N ALA A 151 -18.81 7.37 -19.61
CA ALA A 151 -19.82 7.01 -20.59
C ALA A 151 -20.79 5.97 -20.01
N GLY A 152 -22.01 6.42 -19.72
CA GLY A 152 -23.17 5.55 -19.58
C GLY A 152 -23.46 5.03 -18.18
N THR A 153 -23.89 5.90 -17.26
CA THR A 153 -24.95 5.48 -16.33
C THR A 153 -26.27 5.58 -17.10
N PRO A 154 -26.89 4.48 -17.54
CA PRO A 154 -28.22 4.57 -18.13
C PRO A 154 -29.19 5.09 -17.06
N ALA A 155 -29.92 6.14 -17.43
CA ALA A 155 -30.95 6.73 -16.57
C ALA A 155 -31.93 5.65 -16.12
N GLN A 156 -32.18 5.62 -14.82
CA GLN A 156 -33.17 4.76 -14.17
C GLN A 156 -34.51 4.85 -14.90
N ALA A 157 -34.96 3.71 -15.43
CA ALA A 157 -36.17 3.60 -16.24
C ALA A 157 -37.42 3.95 -15.41
N SER A 158 -38.26 4.82 -15.98
CA SER A 158 -39.59 5.17 -15.48
C SER A 158 -40.49 3.93 -15.35
N THR A 159 -40.92 3.62 -14.13
CA THR A 159 -42.03 2.68 -13.89
C THR A 159 -43.36 3.43 -13.92
N SER A 160 -44.08 3.20 -15.02
CA SER A 160 -45.52 3.44 -15.22
C SER A 160 -46.39 2.71 -14.19
N GLY A 161 -47.50 3.34 -13.80
CA GLY A 161 -48.60 2.75 -13.01
C GLY A 161 -48.85 3.56 -11.74
N THR A 162 -49.82 4.48 -11.71
CA THR A 162 -51.21 4.12 -11.39
C THR A 162 -52.16 5.18 -11.96
N ARG A 163 -53.04 4.76 -12.87
CA ARG A 163 -54.25 5.50 -13.28
C ARG A 163 -55.21 5.54 -12.10
N SER A 164 -55.66 6.74 -11.71
CA SER A 164 -56.87 6.89 -10.90
C SER A 164 -57.96 7.60 -11.72
N PRO A 165 -59.22 7.15 -11.65
CA PRO A 165 -60.25 7.47 -12.64
C PRO A 165 -60.90 8.84 -12.40
N THR A 166 -61.32 9.45 -13.51
CA THR A 166 -62.17 10.64 -13.57
C THR A 166 -63.57 10.33 -13.05
N THR A 167 -64.05 11.13 -12.09
CA THR A 167 -65.48 11.22 -11.79
C THR A 167 -65.93 12.68 -11.81
N SER A 168 -66.96 12.91 -12.60
CA SER A 168 -67.56 14.16 -13.02
C SER A 168 -68.64 14.69 -12.06
N GLY A 169 -68.81 16.02 -12.08
CA GLY A 169 -70.04 16.74 -11.69
C GLY A 169 -69.97 17.38 -10.30
N GLY A 170 -70.39 18.62 -10.06
CA GLY A 170 -71.07 19.64 -10.84
C GLY A 170 -71.56 20.74 -9.88
N ASN A 171 -71.82 21.94 -10.41
CA ASN A 171 -72.38 23.16 -9.76
C ASN A 171 -71.42 23.94 -8.83
N GLY A 172 -71.26 25.25 -8.93
CA GLY A 172 -71.88 26.26 -9.78
C GLY A 172 -71.44 27.66 -9.35
N ARG A 173 -71.26 28.56 -10.32
CA ARG A 173 -71.45 30.03 -10.32
C ARG A 173 -71.05 30.85 -9.08
N ALA A 174 -70.17 31.84 -9.32
CA ALA A 174 -70.37 33.30 -9.09
C ALA A 174 -68.98 33.97 -8.98
N ARG A 175 -68.51 34.77 -9.94
CA ARG A 175 -68.82 36.19 -10.29
C ARG A 175 -67.66 37.13 -9.90
N ARG A 176 -67.13 37.82 -10.93
CA ARG A 176 -66.62 39.22 -10.99
C ARG A 176 -65.42 39.57 -10.08
N SER A 177 -64.23 39.81 -10.62
CA SER A 177 -63.76 40.99 -11.38
C SER A 177 -63.70 42.33 -10.60
N ARG A 178 -62.47 42.88 -10.60
CA ARG A 178 -62.03 44.31 -10.58
C ARG A 178 -61.36 44.89 -9.33
N GLY A 179 -60.22 45.53 -9.61
CA GLY A 179 -59.48 46.55 -8.82
C GLY A 179 -58.25 45.95 -8.15
N ARG A 180 -56.98 46.19 -8.52
CA ARG A 180 -56.22 47.32 -9.11
C ARG A 180 -56.35 48.64 -8.33
N ARG A 181 -55.43 48.82 -7.38
CA ARG A 181 -54.59 50.02 -7.11
C ARG A 181 -53.70 49.64 -5.92
N SER A 182 -52.39 49.50 -6.17
CA SER A 182 -51.30 50.50 -5.98
C SER A 182 -50.58 50.20 -4.68
#